data_AF-A0A0F5YLU9-F1
#
_entry.id   AF-A0A0F5YLU9-F1
#
_cell.length_a   1.000
_cell.length_b   1.000
_cell.length_c   1.000
_cell.angle_alpha   90.00
_cell.angle_beta   90.00
_cell.angle_gamma   90.00
#
_symmetry.space_group_name_H-M   'P 1'
#
loop_
_entity.id
_entity.type
_entity.pdbx_description
1 polymer ?
#
loop_
_entity_poly.entity_id
_entity_poly.type
_entity_poly.pdbx_seq_one_letter_code
_entity_poly.pdbx_strand_id
1 'polypeptide(L)'
;MVALTDKVQSSRLTIEVSQTVTDTTAIRSLDWDRDRFDIEFGLQNGTTYNSFLIRGEKIALVDTSHAKFRQQYLDTLQGLIDPRKIDYLIISHTEPDHSGLVKDVLELAPDITIVGAKVAIQFLENLTHVPFKRIQVKNGETLDLGNGHLLEFVSAPNLHWPDTIFTYDYKTQTLFTCDAFGMHYCSDYTYDENLAEIEPDFRFYYECLMAPNARSVISAIKRMEKFGEINTIATGHGPLLRHNVVEFVGRYLEWSQAQTKGETTVAVFYYSDYAYSDRLSQAVAHGVTKTGIAVEMLDLRSADQQEIRELASSAQGLIVGTPPVSGPDAELAEEAISTILASTHAKQAFGLYECGESSLSVYPLEVKFKQTGIKQAFPSIRVTENPTENTYKLCEEAGTDMGQLLGLKKAVQQMKSLDNDLDKALGRISGGLYIITATKGEVSSAMLASWISQASFQPLGLSIAVAKDRAIEALMQVNDSFVLNVLAENNYQKLMRHFLKRFAPGADRFEGVETQSASNGSPILTDAVAYLECQVASRMELSDHWIIYATVETGRVSDPDILPAVHHRKVGNHY
;
A
#
# COMPACT_ATOMS: atom_id res chain seq x y z
N MET A 1 31.58 25.11 -0.89
CA MET A 1 30.57 25.56 0.09
C MET A 1 29.26 25.64 -0.69
N VAL A 2 28.61 24.49 -0.86
CA VAL A 2 27.36 24.37 -1.62
C VAL A 2 26.25 24.67 -0.63
N ALA A 3 25.51 25.74 -0.87
CA ALA A 3 24.36 26.11 -0.05
C ALA A 3 23.26 25.07 -0.29
N LEU A 4 23.03 24.20 0.69
CA LEU A 4 21.78 23.46 0.83
C LEU A 4 20.71 24.51 1.17
N THR A 5 19.97 24.95 0.17
CA THR A 5 18.69 25.60 0.42
C THR A 5 17.69 24.49 0.71
N ASP A 6 17.48 24.20 2.00
CA ASP A 6 16.26 23.52 2.45
C ASP A 6 15.09 24.40 1.97
N LYS A 7 14.42 23.96 0.90
CA LYS A 7 13.08 24.46 0.59
C LYS A 7 12.18 23.92 1.70
N VAL A 8 11.99 24.70 2.76
CA VAL A 8 10.84 24.54 3.65
C VAL A 8 9.61 24.91 2.83
N GLN A 9 9.08 23.95 2.09
CA GLN A 9 7.80 24.07 1.43
C GLN A 9 6.76 24.04 2.56
N SER A 10 6.15 25.19 2.86
CA SER A 10 5.07 25.24 3.86
C SER A 10 3.94 24.35 3.35
N SER A 11 3.65 23.25 4.07
CA SER A 11 2.60 22.32 3.68
C SER A 11 1.27 23.05 3.53
N ARG A 12 0.62 22.88 2.38
CA ARG A 12 -0.71 23.41 2.11
C ARG A 12 -1.73 22.54 2.85
N LEU A 13 -2.06 22.98 4.06
CA LEU A 13 -3.03 22.35 4.95
C LEU A 13 -4.30 23.22 5.03
N THR A 14 -5.45 22.64 4.70
CA THR A 14 -6.76 23.31 4.77
C THR A 14 -7.79 22.45 5.49
N ILE A 15 -8.85 23.06 6.03
CA ILE A 15 -10.01 22.35 6.59
C ILE A 15 -11.23 22.64 5.71
N GLU A 16 -11.96 21.59 5.35
CA GLU A 16 -13.29 21.70 4.76
C GLU A 16 -14.33 21.19 5.78
N VAL A 17 -15.42 21.94 5.92
CA VAL A 17 -16.59 21.53 6.70
C VAL A 17 -17.80 21.46 5.79
N SER A 18 -18.45 20.30 5.78
CA SER A 18 -19.66 20.08 4.98
C SER A 18 -20.70 19.30 5.76
N GLN A 19 -21.98 19.68 5.58
CA GLN A 19 -23.08 18.85 6.04
C GLN A 19 -23.30 17.74 5.00
N THR A 20 -23.02 16.49 5.38
CA THR A 20 -23.00 15.37 4.43
C THR A 20 -24.38 14.72 4.28
N VAL A 21 -24.97 14.36 5.41
CA VAL A 21 -26.31 13.80 5.52
C VAL A 21 -27.05 14.51 6.66
N THR A 22 -28.33 14.22 6.82
CA THR A 22 -29.15 14.81 7.89
C THR A 22 -28.48 14.61 9.24
N ASP A 23 -28.28 15.71 9.97
CA ASP A 23 -27.66 15.77 11.30
C ASP A 23 -26.19 15.32 11.41
N THR A 24 -25.50 15.06 10.29
CA THR A 24 -24.07 14.71 10.26
C THR A 24 -23.25 15.76 9.53
N THR A 25 -22.16 16.20 10.17
CA THR A 25 -21.19 17.15 9.58
C THR A 25 -19.83 16.46 9.45
N ALA A 26 -19.22 16.51 8.29
CA ALA A 26 -17.84 16.12 8.09
C ALA A 26 -16.88 17.28 8.39
N ILE A 27 -15.76 16.98 9.03
CA ILE A 27 -14.60 17.86 9.18
C ILE A 27 -13.46 17.17 8.44
N ARG A 28 -13.15 17.64 7.23
CA ARG A 28 -12.11 17.05 6.38
C ARG A 28 -10.85 17.87 6.51
N SER A 29 -9.77 17.23 6.94
CA SER A 29 -8.46 17.86 7.06
C SER A 29 -7.64 17.58 5.82
N LEU A 30 -7.59 18.52 4.89
CA LEU A 30 -7.02 18.38 3.54
C LEU A 30 -5.52 18.65 3.58
N ASP A 31 -4.72 17.61 3.32
CA ASP A 31 -3.26 17.73 3.13
C ASP A 31 -2.92 17.54 1.66
N TRP A 32 -2.68 18.66 0.99
CA TRP A 32 -2.46 18.70 -0.44
C TRP A 32 -1.07 18.29 -0.88
N ASP A 33 -0.10 18.40 0.03
CA ASP A 33 1.32 18.24 -0.28
C ASP A 33 1.89 17.01 0.46
N ARG A 34 1.03 16.02 0.76
CA ARG A 34 1.45 14.81 1.48
C ARG A 34 2.41 14.01 0.61
N ASP A 35 3.70 14.13 0.95
CA ASP A 35 4.79 13.41 0.30
C ASP A 35 4.90 11.93 0.74
N ARG A 36 5.55 11.17 -0.15
CA ARG A 36 5.69 9.70 -0.30
C ARG A 36 6.37 8.92 0.83
N PHE A 37 6.40 9.41 2.06
CA PHE A 37 7.13 8.71 3.12
C PHE A 37 6.58 7.30 3.40
N ASP A 38 5.31 7.06 3.06
CA ASP A 38 4.68 5.74 3.15
C ASP A 38 4.26 5.26 1.74
N ILE A 39 4.30 3.94 1.50
CA ILE A 39 4.19 3.34 0.16
C ILE A 39 2.86 3.69 -0.53
N GLU A 40 1.81 3.81 0.27
CA GLU A 40 0.44 4.14 -0.11
C GLU A 40 0.29 5.58 -0.66
N PHE A 41 1.24 6.50 -0.40
CA PHE A 41 1.26 7.85 -0.98
C PHE A 41 2.02 7.93 -2.33
N GLY A 42 2.31 6.79 -2.96
CA GLY A 42 3.08 6.67 -4.20
C GLY A 42 2.62 7.55 -5.38
N LEU A 43 1.32 7.89 -5.45
CA LEU A 43 0.72 8.69 -6.51
C LEU A 43 0.78 10.20 -6.30
N GLN A 44 1.13 10.66 -5.08
CA GLN A 44 1.37 12.07 -4.76
C GLN A 44 0.18 13.02 -5.05
N ASN A 45 -1.06 12.53 -4.94
CA ASN A 45 -2.28 13.33 -5.09
C ASN A 45 -2.78 13.94 -3.76
N GLY A 46 -1.94 13.94 -2.71
CA GLY A 46 -2.31 14.36 -1.36
C GLY A 46 -3.26 13.40 -0.65
N THR A 47 -3.81 13.80 0.50
CA THR A 47 -4.78 13.00 1.26
C THR A 47 -5.72 13.89 2.08
N THR A 48 -6.71 13.28 2.74
CA THR A 48 -7.53 13.94 3.75
C THR A 48 -7.58 13.10 5.03
N TYR A 49 -7.87 13.72 6.18
CA TYR A 49 -8.20 13.03 7.43
C TYR A 49 -9.59 13.50 7.86
N ASN A 50 -10.57 12.61 7.70
CA ASN A 50 -11.99 12.93 7.80
C ASN A 50 -12.52 12.47 9.16
N SER A 51 -13.14 13.39 9.90
CA SER A 51 -13.92 13.07 11.09
C SER A 51 -15.37 13.53 10.94
N PHE A 52 -16.26 12.99 11.78
CA PHE A 52 -17.71 13.20 11.61
C PHE A 52 -18.41 13.52 12.91
N LEU A 53 -19.21 14.59 12.93
CA LEU A 53 -20.02 15.01 14.07
C LEU A 53 -21.50 14.69 13.80
N ILE A 54 -22.04 13.72 14.53
CA ILE A 54 -23.43 13.22 14.44
C ILE A 54 -24.27 13.83 15.58
N ARG A 55 -25.39 14.47 15.24
CA ARG A 55 -26.25 15.21 16.19
C ARG A 55 -27.62 14.55 16.37
N GLY A 56 -27.72 13.65 17.35
CA GLY A 56 -28.99 13.13 17.84
C GLY A 56 -29.53 13.91 19.05
N GLU A 57 -30.25 13.22 19.95
CA GLU A 57 -30.46 13.69 21.32
C GLU A 57 -29.14 13.69 22.11
N LYS A 58 -28.26 12.73 21.79
CA LYS A 58 -26.86 12.67 22.16
C LYS A 58 -25.98 12.94 20.96
N ILE A 59 -24.76 13.40 21.20
CA ILE A 59 -23.84 13.84 20.17
C ILE A 59 -22.62 12.93 20.15
N ALA A 60 -22.26 12.44 18.97
CA ALA A 60 -21.08 11.63 18.76
C ALA A 60 -20.11 12.31 17.78
N LEU A 61 -18.83 12.30 18.14
CA LEU A 61 -17.72 12.56 17.22
C LEU A 61 -17.15 11.20 16.79
N VAL A 62 -17.02 10.95 15.49
CA VAL A 62 -16.39 9.75 14.92
C VAL A 62 -15.00 10.14 14.43
N ASP A 63 -14.00 9.47 15.02
CA ASP A 63 -12.57 9.68 14.82
C ASP A 63 -12.11 11.14 15.05
N THR A 64 -10.82 11.38 14.88
CA THR A 64 -10.23 12.73 14.95
C THR A 64 -9.40 13.00 13.69
N SER A 65 -8.26 13.66 13.82
CA SER A 65 -7.42 14.02 12.69
C SER A 65 -5.95 13.87 13.06
N HIS A 66 -5.07 14.05 12.08
CA HIS A 66 -3.64 13.98 12.26
C HIS A 66 -3.15 15.18 13.06
N ALA A 67 -2.18 14.96 13.96
CA ALA A 67 -1.57 15.98 14.81
C ALA A 67 -1.10 17.26 14.09
N LYS A 68 -0.78 17.21 12.79
CA LYS A 68 -0.39 18.39 12.00
C LYS A 68 -1.53 19.40 11.82
N PHE A 69 -2.79 18.95 11.93
CA PHE A 69 -3.97 19.81 11.88
C PHE A 69 -4.43 20.29 13.25
N ARG A 70 -3.72 19.96 14.34
CA ARG A 70 -4.17 20.18 15.73
C ARG A 70 -4.88 21.52 15.94
N GLN A 71 -4.23 22.63 15.61
CA GLN A 71 -4.83 23.95 15.82
C GLN A 71 -6.06 24.19 14.93
N GLN A 72 -5.93 23.98 13.62
CA GLN A 72 -7.02 24.21 12.66
C GLN A 72 -8.25 23.33 12.97
N TYR A 73 -8.02 22.07 13.34
CA TYR A 73 -9.05 21.11 13.69
C TYR A 73 -9.78 21.49 14.98
N LEU A 74 -9.04 21.81 16.05
CA LEU A 74 -9.65 22.16 17.33
C LEU A 74 -10.43 23.48 17.26
N ASP A 75 -9.91 24.48 16.54
CA ASP A 75 -10.62 25.75 16.29
C ASP A 75 -11.92 25.50 15.50
N THR A 76 -11.85 24.64 14.48
CA THR A 76 -13.02 24.26 13.68
C THR A 76 -14.05 23.52 14.55
N LEU A 77 -13.63 22.53 15.35
CA LEU A 77 -14.53 21.78 16.22
C LEU A 77 -15.23 22.69 17.23
N GLN A 78 -14.49 23.59 17.90
CA GLN A 78 -15.05 24.56 18.84
C GLN A 78 -16.01 25.56 18.17
N GLY A 79 -15.76 25.91 16.91
CA GLY A 79 -16.65 26.74 16.10
C GLY A 79 -17.97 26.03 15.74
N LEU A 80 -17.96 24.70 15.62
CA LEU A 80 -19.12 23.89 15.28
C LEU A 80 -19.95 23.46 16.50
N ILE A 81 -19.32 23.28 17.65
CA ILE A 81 -19.97 22.85 18.90
C ILE A 81 -19.10 23.16 20.12
N ASP A 82 -19.72 23.37 21.29
CA ASP A 82 -19.00 23.28 22.58
C ASP A 82 -18.57 21.83 22.81
N PRO A 83 -17.27 21.48 22.79
CA PRO A 83 -16.82 20.09 22.86
C PRO A 83 -17.34 19.33 24.08
N ARG A 84 -17.63 20.02 25.19
CA ARG A 84 -18.18 19.43 26.42
C ARG A 84 -19.61 18.87 26.26
N LYS A 85 -20.29 19.20 25.16
CA LYS A 85 -21.60 18.65 24.80
C LYS A 85 -21.52 17.37 23.99
N ILE A 86 -20.32 16.94 23.60
CA ILE A 86 -20.13 15.68 22.88
C ILE A 86 -20.20 14.55 23.92
N ASP A 87 -21.18 13.67 23.79
CA ASP A 87 -21.39 12.54 24.70
C ASP A 87 -20.41 11.40 24.40
N TYR A 88 -20.16 11.16 23.12
CA TYR A 88 -19.37 10.02 22.65
C TYR A 88 -18.25 10.42 21.68
N LEU A 89 -17.08 9.82 21.85
CA LEU A 89 -16.01 9.79 20.85
C LEU A 89 -15.90 8.35 20.34
N ILE A 90 -16.42 8.10 19.16
CA ILE A 90 -16.35 6.80 18.49
C ILE A 90 -15.00 6.71 17.80
N ILE A 91 -14.22 5.68 18.13
CA ILE A 91 -12.92 5.41 17.50
C ILE A 91 -13.05 4.15 16.66
N SER A 92 -13.04 4.34 15.35
CA SER A 92 -13.07 3.27 14.37
C SER A 92 -11.70 2.64 14.18
N HIS A 93 -10.64 3.42 14.33
CA HIS A 93 -9.26 2.99 14.18
C HIS A 93 -8.29 3.93 14.93
N THR A 94 -7.20 3.38 15.46
CA THR A 94 -6.29 4.06 16.37
C THR A 94 -4.97 4.51 15.75
N GLU A 95 -4.75 4.31 14.45
CA GLU A 95 -3.55 4.86 13.79
C GLU A 95 -3.49 6.40 14.00
N PRO A 96 -2.30 6.98 14.31
CA PRO A 96 -2.20 8.36 14.79
C PRO A 96 -2.68 9.45 13.83
N ASP A 97 -2.92 9.13 12.58
CA ASP A 97 -3.46 10.05 11.60
C ASP A 97 -4.99 10.22 11.68
N HIS A 98 -5.68 9.28 12.32
CA HIS A 98 -7.11 9.37 12.69
C HIS A 98 -7.30 9.61 14.19
N SER A 99 -6.39 9.13 15.03
CA SER A 99 -6.49 9.20 16.49
C SER A 99 -5.60 10.27 17.14
N GLY A 100 -4.81 10.99 16.35
CA GLY A 100 -3.74 11.86 16.83
C GLY A 100 -4.18 13.02 17.72
N LEU A 101 -5.48 13.38 17.69
CA LEU A 101 -6.05 14.46 18.49
C LEU A 101 -7.00 13.96 19.59
N VAL A 102 -7.09 12.65 19.83
CA VAL A 102 -7.96 12.07 20.88
C VAL A 102 -7.64 12.66 22.25
N LYS A 103 -6.35 12.80 22.58
CA LYS A 103 -5.92 13.41 23.85
C LYS A 103 -6.39 14.86 23.98
N ASP A 104 -6.30 15.63 22.91
CA ASP A 104 -6.76 17.02 22.90
C ASP A 104 -8.28 17.13 23.09
N VAL A 105 -9.04 16.22 22.48
CA VAL A 105 -10.49 16.14 22.67
C VAL A 105 -10.84 15.77 24.11
N LEU A 106 -10.11 14.83 24.74
CA LEU A 106 -10.29 14.47 26.15
C LEU A 106 -10.00 15.65 27.09
N GLU A 107 -9.02 16.50 26.77
CA GLU A 107 -8.72 17.71 27.54
C GLU A 107 -9.86 18.75 27.43
N LEU A 108 -10.45 18.89 26.24
CA LEU A 108 -11.59 19.81 26.01
C LEU A 108 -12.92 19.27 26.55
N ALA A 109 -13.11 17.95 26.56
CA ALA A 109 -14.33 17.28 26.99
C ALA A 109 -14.02 16.10 27.95
N PRO A 110 -13.64 16.37 29.20
CA PRO A 110 -13.18 15.32 30.14
C PRO A 110 -14.24 14.27 30.49
N ASP A 111 -15.52 14.60 30.29
CA ASP A 111 -16.64 13.72 30.59
C ASP A 111 -17.09 12.83 29.43
N ILE A 112 -16.51 13.02 28.23
CA ILE A 112 -16.83 12.25 27.02
C ILE A 112 -16.59 10.75 27.23
N THR A 113 -17.39 9.91 26.59
CA THR A 113 -17.23 8.45 26.63
C THR A 113 -16.62 7.96 25.32
N ILE A 114 -15.45 7.34 25.39
CA ILE A 114 -14.84 6.70 24.21
C ILE A 114 -15.58 5.40 23.89
N VAL A 115 -15.93 5.19 22.63
CA VAL A 115 -16.60 3.99 22.14
C VAL A 115 -15.73 3.35 21.07
N GLY A 116 -15.37 2.09 21.21
CA GLY A 116 -14.52 1.40 20.24
C GLY A 116 -14.36 -0.09 20.53
N ALA A 117 -13.69 -0.80 19.62
CA ALA A 117 -13.35 -2.21 19.84
C ALA A 117 -12.46 -2.38 21.08
N LYS A 118 -12.46 -3.58 21.68
CA LYS A 118 -11.59 -3.87 22.84
C LYS A 118 -10.11 -3.54 22.56
N VAL A 119 -9.61 -3.93 21.39
CA VAL A 119 -8.21 -3.68 20.97
C VAL A 119 -7.95 -2.18 20.79
N ALA A 120 -8.87 -1.44 20.15
CA ALA A 120 -8.79 0.02 20.00
C ALA A 120 -8.66 0.72 21.37
N ILE A 121 -9.49 0.33 22.32
CA ILE A 121 -9.43 0.89 23.69
C ILE A 121 -8.09 0.61 24.36
N GLN A 122 -7.54 -0.60 24.19
CA GLN A 122 -6.23 -0.97 24.75
C GLN A 122 -5.09 -0.14 24.12
N PHE A 123 -5.12 0.05 22.80
CA PHE A 123 -4.15 0.88 22.09
C PHE A 123 -4.25 2.35 22.53
N LEU A 124 -5.45 2.92 22.62
CA LEU A 124 -5.65 4.30 23.07
C LEU A 124 -5.19 4.57 24.50
N GLU A 125 -5.34 3.60 25.43
CA GLU A 125 -4.80 3.74 26.79
C GLU A 125 -3.28 3.93 26.77
N ASN A 126 -2.59 3.21 25.89
CA ASN A 126 -1.14 3.32 25.70
C ASN A 126 -0.73 4.58 24.93
N LEU A 127 -1.56 5.07 24.00
CA LEU A 127 -1.25 6.28 23.22
C LEU A 127 -1.49 7.57 24.02
N THR A 128 -2.60 7.63 24.76
CA THR A 128 -3.03 8.87 25.42
C THR A 128 -2.43 9.05 26.81
N HIS A 129 -2.20 7.94 27.54
CA HIS A 129 -1.82 7.93 28.95
C HIS A 129 -2.74 8.75 29.87
N VAL A 130 -4.02 8.89 29.50
CA VAL A 130 -5.03 9.62 30.27
C VAL A 130 -6.21 8.69 30.52
N PRO A 131 -6.75 8.61 31.75
CA PRO A 131 -7.95 7.82 32.03
C PRO A 131 -9.18 8.45 31.38
N PHE A 132 -10.01 7.63 30.74
CA PHE A 132 -11.27 8.06 30.11
C PHE A 132 -12.41 7.07 30.36
N LYS A 133 -13.66 7.55 30.28
CA LYS A 133 -14.85 6.68 30.29
C LYS A 133 -14.88 5.91 28.98
N ARG A 134 -15.32 4.65 29.00
CA ARG A 134 -15.32 3.79 27.81
C ARG A 134 -16.53 2.89 27.70
N ILE A 135 -16.91 2.60 26.47
CA ILE A 135 -17.80 1.52 26.07
C ILE A 135 -17.03 0.66 25.07
N GLN A 136 -16.81 -0.60 25.41
CA GLN A 136 -16.23 -1.57 24.47
C GLN A 136 -17.37 -2.15 23.65
N VAL A 137 -17.23 -2.08 22.33
CA VAL A 137 -18.23 -2.57 21.39
C VAL A 137 -17.74 -3.77 20.58
N LYS A 138 -18.67 -4.65 20.23
CA LYS A 138 -18.47 -5.83 19.37
C LYS A 138 -19.40 -5.79 18.16
N ASN A 139 -19.16 -6.70 17.23
CA ASN A 139 -20.00 -6.87 16.05
C ASN A 139 -21.49 -7.04 16.41
N GLY A 140 -22.34 -6.16 15.88
CA GLY A 140 -23.79 -6.18 16.07
C GLY A 140 -24.28 -5.49 17.34
N GLU A 141 -23.39 -4.97 18.19
CA GLU A 141 -23.80 -4.10 19.29
C GLU A 141 -24.21 -2.73 18.78
N THR A 142 -25.06 -2.04 19.54
CA THR A 142 -25.67 -0.79 19.12
C THR A 142 -25.49 0.33 20.14
N LEU A 143 -25.51 1.57 19.64
CA LEU A 143 -25.49 2.79 20.43
C LEU A 143 -26.56 3.73 19.90
N ASP A 144 -27.58 4.01 20.71
CA ASP A 144 -28.66 4.93 20.36
C ASP A 144 -28.29 6.36 20.74
N LEU A 145 -28.20 7.23 19.74
CA LEU A 145 -27.99 8.67 19.92
C LEU A 145 -29.32 9.44 19.97
N GLY A 146 -30.47 8.79 19.83
CA GLY A 146 -31.78 9.42 19.74
C GLY A 146 -32.06 10.03 18.37
N ASN A 147 -33.28 10.57 18.17
CA ASN A 147 -33.74 11.12 16.89
C ASN A 147 -33.59 10.17 15.68
N GLY A 148 -33.63 8.86 15.92
CA GLY A 148 -33.49 7.81 14.90
C GLY A 148 -32.06 7.36 14.62
N HIS A 149 -31.03 8.04 15.13
CA HIS A 149 -29.62 7.64 14.97
C HIS A 149 -29.29 6.45 15.88
N LEU A 150 -29.70 5.26 15.44
CA LEU A 150 -29.25 4.00 16.01
C LEU A 150 -27.97 3.59 15.28
N LEU A 151 -26.85 3.61 16.00
CA LEU A 151 -25.57 3.18 15.47
C LEU A 151 -25.38 1.68 15.71
N GLU A 152 -24.86 0.94 14.74
CA GLU A 152 -24.49 -0.47 14.88
C GLU A 152 -23.05 -0.71 14.46
N PHE A 153 -22.30 -1.46 15.27
CA PHE A 153 -20.88 -1.68 15.05
C PHE A 153 -20.60 -2.96 14.26
N VAL A 154 -19.64 -2.90 13.34
CA VAL A 154 -19.23 -4.03 12.48
C VAL A 154 -17.76 -4.31 12.69
N SER A 155 -17.46 -5.49 13.23
CA SER A 155 -16.06 -5.89 13.40
C SER A 155 -15.39 -6.04 12.04
N ALA A 156 -14.21 -5.42 11.89
CA ALA A 156 -13.44 -5.41 10.66
C ALA A 156 -11.92 -5.49 10.93
N PRO A 157 -11.46 -6.41 11.79
CA PRO A 157 -10.06 -6.45 12.22
C PRO A 157 -9.12 -6.70 11.04
N ASN A 158 -7.92 -6.15 11.14
CA ASN A 158 -6.85 -6.24 10.15
C ASN A 158 -7.18 -5.52 8.82
N LEU A 159 -8.05 -4.49 8.87
CA LEU A 159 -8.38 -3.58 7.75
C LEU A 159 -8.00 -2.12 8.04
N HIS A 160 -6.72 -1.78 8.19
CA HIS A 160 -5.55 -2.66 8.06
C HIS A 160 -4.95 -3.09 9.41
N TRP A 161 -5.31 -2.42 10.51
CA TRP A 161 -4.90 -2.81 11.87
C TRP A 161 -5.94 -3.67 12.61
N PRO A 162 -5.52 -4.43 13.63
CA PRO A 162 -6.36 -5.37 14.39
C PRO A 162 -7.53 -4.72 15.16
N ASP A 163 -7.47 -3.41 15.42
CA ASP A 163 -8.46 -2.67 16.20
C ASP A 163 -9.67 -2.18 15.40
N THR A 164 -9.62 -2.29 14.07
CA THR A 164 -10.59 -1.68 13.15
C THR A 164 -12.03 -2.16 13.39
N ILE A 165 -12.95 -1.20 13.53
CA ILE A 165 -14.40 -1.42 13.64
C ILE A 165 -15.19 -0.34 12.89
N PHE A 166 -16.14 -0.76 12.04
CA PHE A 166 -17.00 0.18 11.33
C PHE A 166 -18.23 0.54 12.16
N THR A 167 -18.83 1.69 11.88
CA THR A 167 -20.07 2.15 12.53
C THR A 167 -21.12 2.43 11.46
N TYR A 168 -22.28 1.80 11.53
CA TYR A 168 -23.40 2.03 10.62
C TYR A 168 -24.50 2.83 11.31
N ASP A 169 -24.95 3.94 10.70
CA ASP A 169 -26.09 4.71 11.17
C ASP A 169 -27.36 4.35 10.38
N TYR A 170 -28.33 3.71 11.05
CA TYR A 170 -29.59 3.29 10.42
C TYR A 170 -30.43 4.45 9.86
N LYS A 171 -30.34 5.65 10.44
CA LYS A 171 -31.16 6.78 9.98
C LYS A 171 -30.69 7.33 8.65
N THR A 172 -29.37 7.46 8.49
CA THR A 172 -28.77 8.09 7.31
C THR A 172 -28.28 7.07 6.29
N GLN A 173 -28.24 5.78 6.67
CA GLN A 173 -27.66 4.70 5.88
C GLN A 173 -26.18 4.96 5.55
N THR A 174 -25.47 5.59 6.51
CA THR A 174 -24.05 5.94 6.39
C THR A 174 -23.22 4.91 7.15
N LEU A 175 -22.18 4.37 6.50
CA LEU A 175 -21.19 3.50 7.11
C LEU A 175 -19.87 4.26 7.29
N PHE A 176 -19.43 4.48 8.52
CA PHE A 176 -18.14 5.06 8.87
C PHE A 176 -17.10 3.95 8.92
N THR A 177 -16.11 4.01 8.03
CA THR A 177 -15.18 2.89 7.77
C THR A 177 -13.71 3.23 8.05
N CYS A 178 -13.40 4.49 8.35
CA CYS A 178 -12.03 4.97 8.47
C CYS A 178 -11.23 4.55 7.22
N ASP A 179 -10.16 3.77 7.34
CA ASP A 179 -9.31 3.38 6.21
C ASP A 179 -10.00 2.53 5.15
N ALA A 180 -10.92 1.64 5.53
CA ALA A 180 -11.53 0.76 4.54
C ALA A 180 -12.36 1.56 3.53
N PHE A 181 -12.18 1.24 2.25
CA PHE A 181 -12.72 1.96 1.10
C PHE A 181 -12.22 3.41 0.93
N GLY A 182 -11.20 3.82 1.69
CA GLY A 182 -10.54 5.12 1.52
C GLY A 182 -9.63 5.19 0.31
N MET A 183 -9.03 6.37 0.11
CA MET A 183 -8.00 6.62 -0.89
C MET A 183 -7.17 7.85 -0.52
N HIS A 184 -5.89 7.87 -0.89
CA HIS A 184 -5.06 9.07 -0.76
C HIS A 184 -5.24 9.97 -1.98
N TYR A 185 -6.29 10.80 -1.91
CA TYR A 185 -6.60 11.78 -2.94
C TYR A 185 -7.15 13.05 -2.27
N CYS A 186 -6.43 14.16 -2.40
CA CYS A 186 -6.85 15.45 -1.85
C CYS A 186 -7.66 16.23 -2.88
N SER A 187 -8.85 16.66 -2.50
CA SER A 187 -9.79 17.33 -3.39
C SER A 187 -10.77 18.19 -2.60
N ASP A 188 -11.18 19.30 -3.20
CA ASP A 188 -12.23 20.18 -2.68
C ASP A 188 -13.62 19.52 -2.73
N TYR A 189 -13.80 18.44 -3.49
CA TYR A 189 -15.05 17.69 -3.53
C TYR A 189 -15.19 16.80 -2.30
N THR A 190 -16.30 16.97 -1.59
CA THR A 190 -16.68 16.12 -0.44
C THR A 190 -16.94 14.67 -0.84
N TYR A 191 -17.47 14.46 -2.06
CA TYR A 191 -17.90 13.15 -2.57
C TYR A 191 -17.12 12.68 -3.79
N ASP A 192 -17.35 11.43 -4.15
CA ASP A 192 -16.79 10.72 -5.31
C ASP A 192 -17.38 11.15 -6.66
N GLU A 193 -17.24 12.44 -6.99
CA GLU A 193 -17.83 13.08 -8.17
C GLU A 193 -17.27 12.55 -9.50
N ASN A 194 -15.95 12.36 -9.60
CA ASN A 194 -15.28 11.93 -10.82
C ASN A 194 -14.56 10.59 -10.64
N LEU A 195 -15.26 9.51 -10.98
CA LEU A 195 -14.75 8.14 -10.87
C LEU A 195 -13.41 7.93 -11.58
N ALA A 196 -13.24 8.50 -12.79
CA ALA A 196 -12.05 8.28 -13.59
C ALA A 196 -10.79 8.93 -13.00
N GLU A 197 -10.95 10.04 -12.27
CA GLU A 197 -9.84 10.74 -11.62
C GLU A 197 -9.38 10.04 -10.33
N ILE A 198 -10.31 9.45 -9.59
CA ILE A 198 -10.03 8.87 -8.26
C ILE A 198 -9.76 7.35 -8.30
N GLU A 199 -10.14 6.67 -9.38
CA GLU A 199 -9.96 5.22 -9.55
C GLU A 199 -8.50 4.75 -9.36
N PRO A 200 -7.47 5.44 -9.89
CA PRO A 200 -6.08 5.05 -9.67
C PRO A 200 -5.70 5.06 -8.18
N ASP A 201 -6.06 6.11 -7.44
CA ASP A 201 -5.76 6.24 -6.01
C ASP A 201 -6.54 5.23 -5.18
N PHE A 202 -7.82 4.99 -5.49
CA PHE A 202 -8.62 3.97 -4.83
C PHE A 202 -8.05 2.56 -5.01
N ARG A 203 -7.62 2.23 -6.23
CA ARG A 203 -6.98 0.94 -6.50
C ARG A 203 -5.64 0.81 -5.79
N PHE A 204 -4.80 1.84 -5.88
CA PHE A 204 -3.46 1.81 -5.28
C PHE A 204 -3.52 1.72 -3.75
N TYR A 205 -4.46 2.44 -3.13
CA TYR A 205 -4.74 2.37 -1.70
C TYR A 205 -5.14 0.95 -1.27
N TYR A 206 -6.05 0.31 -2.02
CA TYR A 206 -6.40 -1.09 -1.78
C TYR A 206 -5.18 -2.03 -1.90
N GLU A 207 -4.37 -1.90 -2.95
CA GLU A 207 -3.20 -2.76 -3.17
C GLU A 207 -2.14 -2.65 -2.07
N CYS A 208 -2.01 -1.48 -1.45
CA CYS A 208 -1.04 -1.24 -0.38
C CYS A 208 -1.58 -1.73 0.97
N LEU A 209 -2.81 -1.35 1.33
CA LEU A 209 -3.31 -1.49 2.70
C LEU A 209 -4.28 -2.65 2.91
N MET A 210 -5.06 -3.01 1.88
CA MET A 210 -6.19 -3.94 2.03
C MET A 210 -5.92 -5.32 1.40
N ALA A 211 -5.20 -5.34 0.27
CA ALA A 211 -4.84 -6.58 -0.43
C ALA A 211 -4.08 -7.58 0.46
N PRO A 212 -3.17 -7.16 1.37
CA PRO A 212 -2.49 -8.08 2.27
C PRO A 212 -3.39 -8.85 3.24
N ASN A 213 -4.64 -8.40 3.45
CA ASN A 213 -5.63 -9.05 4.29
C ASN A 213 -6.97 -9.23 3.54
N ALA A 214 -6.91 -9.57 2.26
CA ALA A 214 -8.07 -9.75 1.39
C ALA A 214 -9.20 -10.65 1.98
N ARG A 215 -8.85 -11.66 2.79
CA ARG A 215 -9.85 -12.50 3.48
C ARG A 215 -10.65 -11.73 4.54
N SER A 216 -10.01 -10.79 5.24
CA SER A 216 -10.67 -9.89 6.18
C SER A 216 -11.61 -8.93 5.45
N VAL A 217 -11.21 -8.44 4.26
CA VAL A 217 -12.07 -7.59 3.40
C VAL A 217 -13.34 -8.34 3.03
N ILE A 218 -13.22 -9.57 2.50
CA ILE A 218 -14.37 -10.41 2.14
C ILE A 218 -15.27 -10.65 3.36
N SER A 219 -14.67 -10.91 4.53
CA SER A 219 -15.42 -11.16 5.76
C SER A 219 -16.17 -9.92 6.25
N ALA A 220 -15.56 -8.73 6.15
CA ALA A 220 -16.20 -7.47 6.51
C ALA A 220 -17.36 -7.13 5.55
N ILE A 221 -17.14 -7.26 4.23
CA ILE A 221 -18.19 -7.06 3.22
C ILE A 221 -19.38 -8.00 3.47
N LYS A 222 -19.11 -9.28 3.78
CA LYS A 222 -20.17 -10.23 4.13
C LYS A 222 -20.96 -9.81 5.37
N ARG A 223 -20.32 -9.20 6.37
CA ARG A 223 -21.01 -8.67 7.56
C ARG A 223 -21.83 -7.43 7.24
N MET A 224 -21.44 -6.65 6.23
CA MET A 224 -22.16 -5.47 5.76
C MET A 224 -23.48 -5.83 5.04
N GLU A 225 -23.58 -7.02 4.42
CA GLU A 225 -24.77 -7.45 3.66
C GLU A 225 -26.10 -7.33 4.44
N LYS A 226 -26.06 -7.50 5.77
CA LYS A 226 -27.26 -7.45 6.63
C LYS A 226 -27.95 -6.07 6.65
N PHE A 227 -27.22 -4.99 6.36
CA PHE A 227 -27.77 -3.63 6.42
C PHE A 227 -28.64 -3.30 5.20
N GLY A 228 -28.60 -4.13 4.15
CA GLY A 228 -29.27 -3.87 2.90
C GLY A 228 -28.58 -2.73 2.15
N GLU A 229 -29.24 -1.57 2.09
CA GLU A 229 -28.76 -0.42 1.33
C GLU A 229 -27.86 0.48 2.19
N ILE A 230 -26.64 0.69 1.72
CA ILE A 230 -25.67 1.66 2.25
C ILE A 230 -25.59 2.80 1.25
N ASN A 231 -26.08 3.98 1.63
CA ASN A 231 -26.13 5.15 0.74
C ASN A 231 -24.81 5.92 0.71
N THR A 232 -24.05 5.86 1.78
CA THR A 232 -22.79 6.60 1.90
C THR A 232 -21.80 5.79 2.70
N ILE A 233 -20.57 5.70 2.21
CA ILE A 233 -19.42 5.25 3.00
C ILE A 233 -18.60 6.48 3.36
N ALA A 234 -18.57 6.78 4.66
CA ALA A 234 -17.81 7.85 5.25
C ALA A 234 -16.39 7.37 5.58
N THR A 235 -15.50 7.54 4.60
CA THR A 235 -14.09 7.13 4.66
C THR A 235 -13.25 8.10 5.48
N GLY A 236 -12.17 7.61 6.08
CA GLY A 236 -11.16 8.40 6.78
C GLY A 236 -10.25 9.20 5.85
N HIS A 237 -10.04 8.70 4.63
CA HIS A 237 -9.22 9.34 3.60
C HIS A 237 -9.96 9.52 2.27
N GLY A 238 -9.70 10.66 1.64
CA GLY A 238 -10.22 11.00 0.32
C GLY A 238 -11.65 11.56 0.37
N PRO A 239 -12.34 11.60 -0.78
CA PRO A 239 -13.77 11.88 -0.84
C PRO A 239 -14.59 10.76 -0.19
N LEU A 240 -15.76 11.11 0.34
CA LEU A 240 -16.75 10.14 0.80
C LEU A 240 -17.37 9.44 -0.40
N LEU A 241 -17.71 8.15 -0.26
CA LEU A 241 -18.35 7.41 -1.34
C LEU A 241 -19.87 7.56 -1.23
N ARG A 242 -20.51 8.12 -2.25
CA ARG A 242 -21.97 8.30 -2.33
C ARG A 242 -22.52 7.95 -3.71
N HIS A 243 -21.83 8.35 -4.76
CA HIS A 243 -22.27 8.14 -6.14
C HIS A 243 -21.89 6.75 -6.67
N ASN A 244 -20.81 6.16 -6.17
CA ASN A 244 -20.23 4.93 -6.69
C ASN A 244 -20.05 3.85 -5.60
N VAL A 245 -20.83 3.88 -4.51
CA VAL A 245 -20.73 2.91 -3.40
C VAL A 245 -20.75 1.47 -3.89
N VAL A 246 -21.73 1.12 -4.74
CA VAL A 246 -21.89 -0.25 -5.27
C VAL A 246 -20.68 -0.67 -6.12
N GLU A 247 -20.20 0.23 -6.98
CA GLU A 247 -19.05 -0.02 -7.85
C GLU A 247 -17.78 -0.26 -7.02
N PHE A 248 -17.48 0.64 -6.07
CA PHE A 248 -16.26 0.56 -5.26
C PHE A 248 -16.24 -0.61 -4.28
N VAL A 249 -17.37 -0.93 -3.65
CA VAL A 249 -17.49 -2.14 -2.81
C VAL A 249 -17.35 -3.40 -3.68
N GLY A 250 -17.95 -3.40 -4.89
CA GLY A 250 -17.83 -4.49 -5.86
C GLY A 250 -16.39 -4.74 -6.29
N ARG A 251 -15.63 -3.67 -6.56
CA ARG A 251 -14.19 -3.73 -6.88
C ARG A 251 -13.37 -4.32 -5.74
N TYR A 252 -13.55 -3.84 -4.49
CA TYR A 252 -12.88 -4.42 -3.33
C TYR A 252 -13.16 -5.93 -3.21
N LEU A 253 -14.41 -6.35 -3.41
CA LEU A 253 -14.78 -7.76 -3.38
C LEU A 253 -14.11 -8.56 -4.49
N GLU A 254 -14.14 -8.09 -5.74
CA GLU A 254 -13.52 -8.75 -6.89
C GLU A 254 -12.01 -8.90 -6.69
N TRP A 255 -11.33 -7.82 -6.30
CA TRP A 255 -9.90 -7.81 -6.08
C TRP A 255 -9.50 -8.74 -4.93
N SER A 256 -10.28 -8.75 -3.84
CA SER A 256 -10.02 -9.61 -2.70
C SER A 256 -10.24 -11.09 -3.03
N GLN A 257 -11.27 -11.40 -3.82
CA GLN A 257 -11.48 -12.74 -4.33
C GLN A 257 -10.36 -13.17 -5.28
N ALA A 258 -9.82 -12.27 -6.10
CA ALA A 258 -8.70 -12.57 -6.99
C ALA A 258 -7.43 -12.93 -6.19
N GLN A 259 -7.13 -12.19 -5.12
CA GLN A 259 -5.98 -12.46 -4.24
C GLN A 259 -6.12 -13.79 -3.48
N THR A 260 -7.34 -14.17 -3.10
CA THR A 260 -7.59 -15.35 -2.27
C THR A 260 -7.81 -16.66 -3.04
N LYS A 261 -7.75 -16.63 -4.39
CA LYS A 261 -7.91 -17.83 -5.25
C LYS A 261 -6.74 -18.82 -5.21
N GLY A 262 -5.59 -18.45 -4.66
CA GLY A 262 -4.38 -19.28 -4.61
C GLY A 262 -4.29 -20.18 -3.37
N GLU A 263 -3.62 -21.34 -3.50
CA GLU A 263 -3.26 -22.19 -2.34
C GLU A 263 -2.03 -21.67 -1.59
N THR A 264 -1.22 -20.82 -2.24
CA THR A 264 0.04 -20.32 -1.68
C THR A 264 -0.17 -19.01 -0.96
N THR A 265 0.18 -18.97 0.32
CA THR A 265 0.05 -17.80 1.20
C THR A 265 1.39 -17.50 1.86
N VAL A 266 1.71 -16.21 2.00
CA VAL A 266 2.83 -15.72 2.80
C VAL A 266 2.27 -15.06 4.07
N ALA A 267 2.72 -15.51 5.23
CA ALA A 267 2.45 -14.85 6.49
C ALA A 267 3.48 -13.74 6.72
N VAL A 268 3.01 -12.53 7.01
CA VAL A 268 3.85 -11.39 7.39
C VAL A 268 3.56 -11.04 8.84
N PHE A 269 4.50 -11.36 9.73
CA PHE A 269 4.40 -11.06 11.15
C PHE A 269 5.10 -9.73 11.43
N TYR A 270 4.40 -8.82 12.09
CA TYR A 270 4.87 -7.47 12.43
C TYR A 270 4.43 -7.09 13.84
N TYR A 271 4.88 -5.93 14.33
CA TYR A 271 4.51 -5.40 15.64
C TYR A 271 3.95 -3.98 15.46
N SER A 272 2.68 -3.76 15.78
CA SER A 272 2.05 -2.46 15.61
C SER A 272 2.56 -1.40 16.60
N ASP A 273 2.67 -0.15 16.14
CA ASP A 273 3.10 1.00 16.96
C ASP A 273 4.50 0.76 17.57
N TYR A 274 5.36 0.06 16.81
CA TYR A 274 6.73 -0.23 17.19
C TYR A 274 7.72 0.18 16.10
N ALA A 275 8.43 1.28 16.37
CA ALA A 275 9.43 1.86 15.48
C ALA A 275 8.91 2.00 14.03
N TYR A 276 9.48 1.27 13.07
CA TYR A 276 9.05 1.32 11.66
C TYR A 276 8.35 0.05 11.19
N SER A 277 7.97 -0.83 12.11
CA SER A 277 7.50 -2.17 11.78
C SER A 277 6.26 -2.16 10.88
N ASP A 278 5.27 -1.30 11.13
CA ASP A 278 4.03 -1.22 10.35
C ASP A 278 4.33 -0.96 8.87
N ARG A 279 5.02 0.16 8.59
CA ARG A 279 5.32 0.62 7.23
C ARG A 279 6.24 -0.34 6.47
N LEU A 280 7.25 -0.90 7.14
CA LEU A 280 8.14 -1.89 6.52
C LEU A 280 7.38 -3.17 6.18
N SER A 281 6.48 -3.62 7.07
CA SER A 281 5.67 -4.81 6.84
C SER A 281 4.74 -4.66 5.64
N GLN A 282 4.10 -3.50 5.48
CA GLN A 282 3.25 -3.17 4.34
C GLN A 282 4.05 -3.15 3.04
N ALA A 283 5.25 -2.53 3.02
CA ALA A 283 6.10 -2.50 1.83
C ALA A 283 6.50 -3.91 1.37
N VAL A 284 6.89 -4.79 2.31
CA VAL A 284 7.20 -6.19 1.97
C VAL A 284 5.95 -6.96 1.52
N ALA A 285 4.81 -6.79 2.19
CA ALA A 285 3.54 -7.42 1.83
C ALA A 285 3.07 -7.02 0.42
N HIS A 286 3.18 -5.73 0.09
CA HIS A 286 2.88 -5.20 -1.24
C HIS A 286 3.76 -5.86 -2.31
N GLY A 287 5.06 -6.00 -2.04
CA GLY A 287 5.99 -6.73 -2.90
C GLY A 287 5.57 -8.17 -3.20
N VAL A 288 5.03 -8.89 -2.20
CA VAL A 288 4.53 -10.25 -2.36
C VAL A 288 3.24 -10.28 -3.19
N THR A 289 2.25 -9.45 -2.86
CA THR A 289 0.93 -9.45 -3.52
C THR A 289 1.02 -9.11 -5.02
N LYS A 290 2.01 -8.31 -5.44
CA LYS A 290 2.32 -8.04 -6.87
C LYS A 290 2.61 -9.30 -7.69
N THR A 291 3.07 -10.37 -7.04
CA THR A 291 3.36 -11.65 -7.71
C THR A 291 2.12 -12.55 -7.85
N GLY A 292 0.96 -12.10 -7.36
CA GLY A 292 -0.28 -12.88 -7.31
C GLY A 292 -0.29 -13.96 -6.23
N ILE A 293 0.65 -13.90 -5.27
CA ILE A 293 0.68 -14.75 -4.09
C ILE A 293 -0.08 -14.05 -2.97
N ALA A 294 -0.97 -14.78 -2.30
CA ALA A 294 -1.74 -14.25 -1.18
C ALA A 294 -0.83 -13.89 -0.01
N VAL A 295 -1.18 -12.84 0.71
CA VAL A 295 -0.57 -12.47 1.99
C VAL A 295 -1.63 -12.57 3.08
N GLU A 296 -1.17 -12.84 4.30
CA GLU A 296 -1.90 -12.57 5.54
C GLU A 296 -0.94 -11.88 6.51
N MET A 297 -1.30 -10.69 6.96
CA MET A 297 -0.52 -9.93 7.93
C MET A 297 -1.07 -10.16 9.34
N LEU A 298 -0.17 -10.38 10.30
CA LEU A 298 -0.53 -10.59 11.69
C LEU A 298 0.32 -9.72 12.62
N ASP A 299 -0.36 -8.89 13.40
CA ASP A 299 0.25 -8.09 14.46
C ASP A 299 0.50 -8.95 15.70
N LEU A 300 1.77 -9.21 16.00
CA LEU A 300 2.21 -10.00 17.13
C LEU A 300 1.95 -9.34 18.48
N ARG A 301 1.63 -8.04 18.52
CA ARG A 301 1.28 -7.33 19.76
C ARG A 301 -0.13 -7.70 20.26
N SER A 302 -1.04 -8.00 19.35
CA SER A 302 -2.45 -8.27 19.64
C SER A 302 -2.87 -9.72 19.42
N ALA A 303 -2.12 -10.47 18.61
CA ALA A 303 -2.40 -11.87 18.30
C ALA A 303 -2.19 -12.81 19.51
N ASP A 304 -2.96 -13.89 19.54
CA ASP A 304 -2.73 -14.99 20.50
C ASP A 304 -1.81 -16.08 19.93
N GLN A 305 -1.29 -16.94 20.81
CA GLN A 305 -0.35 -18.00 20.43
C GLN A 305 -0.97 -19.09 19.53
N GLN A 306 -2.29 -19.23 19.53
CA GLN A 306 -2.97 -20.19 18.64
C GLN A 306 -3.05 -19.61 17.23
N GLU A 307 -3.43 -18.34 17.09
CA GLU A 307 -3.47 -17.63 15.81
C GLU A 307 -2.10 -17.59 15.14
N ILE A 308 -1.04 -17.25 15.90
CA ILE A 308 0.34 -17.25 15.40
C ILE A 308 0.73 -18.64 14.88
N ARG A 309 0.39 -19.71 15.62
CA ARG A 309 0.71 -21.09 15.25
C ARG A 309 -0.05 -21.54 14.00
N GLU A 310 -1.34 -21.24 13.92
CA GLU A 310 -2.19 -21.61 12.78
C GLU A 310 -1.71 -20.94 11.49
N LEU A 311 -1.41 -19.65 11.54
CA LEU A 311 -0.89 -18.92 10.39
C LEU A 311 0.52 -19.39 10.02
N ALA A 312 1.44 -19.50 11.00
CA ALA A 312 2.81 -19.93 10.75
C ALA A 312 2.92 -21.36 10.21
N SER A 313 2.01 -22.26 10.59
CA SER A 313 2.01 -23.65 10.13
C SER A 313 1.33 -23.86 8.77
N SER A 314 0.44 -22.96 8.35
CA SER A 314 -0.32 -23.10 7.10
C SER A 314 0.30 -22.35 5.92
N ALA A 315 1.05 -21.26 6.19
CA ALA A 315 1.70 -20.45 5.17
C ALA A 315 2.90 -21.16 4.52
N GLN A 316 3.21 -20.83 3.26
CA GLN A 316 4.36 -21.34 2.51
C GLN A 316 5.55 -20.38 2.58
N GLY A 317 5.32 -19.10 2.84
CA GLY A 317 6.35 -18.12 3.16
C GLY A 317 6.12 -17.51 4.53
N LEU A 318 7.20 -17.29 5.28
CA LEU A 318 7.18 -16.60 6.57
C LEU A 318 8.07 -15.37 6.47
N ILE A 319 7.49 -14.19 6.67
CA ILE A 319 8.24 -12.95 6.76
C ILE A 319 8.06 -12.41 8.18
N VAL A 320 9.16 -12.11 8.85
CA VAL A 320 9.14 -11.66 10.25
C VAL A 320 9.88 -10.34 10.38
N GLY A 321 9.16 -9.30 10.80
CA GLY A 321 9.74 -8.08 11.34
C GLY A 321 10.28 -8.36 12.73
N THR A 322 11.50 -7.93 13.01
CA THR A 322 12.12 -8.22 14.31
C THR A 322 11.40 -7.49 15.44
N PRO A 323 11.03 -8.18 16.52
CA PRO A 323 10.22 -7.58 17.57
C PRO A 323 11.08 -6.77 18.56
N PRO A 324 10.44 -6.04 19.51
CA PRO A 324 11.14 -5.44 20.64
C PRO A 324 11.91 -6.45 21.50
N VAL A 325 13.10 -6.05 21.98
CA VAL A 325 13.90 -6.83 22.96
C VAL A 325 13.84 -6.27 24.38
N SER A 326 13.16 -5.15 24.58
CA SER A 326 12.99 -4.49 25.88
C SER A 326 11.66 -3.76 25.92
N GLY A 327 11.22 -3.39 27.12
CA GLY A 327 9.91 -2.78 27.34
C GLY A 327 8.82 -3.80 27.68
N PRO A 328 7.56 -3.33 27.79
CA PRO A 328 6.45 -4.15 28.30
C PRO A 328 6.12 -5.36 27.41
N ASP A 329 6.39 -5.27 26.10
CA ASP A 329 6.00 -6.30 25.13
C ASP A 329 7.12 -7.33 24.84
N ALA A 330 8.29 -7.22 25.49
CA ALA A 330 9.47 -8.03 25.17
C ALA A 330 9.28 -9.54 25.42
N GLU A 331 8.62 -9.92 26.53
CA GLU A 331 8.36 -11.33 26.85
C GLU A 331 7.35 -11.95 25.86
N LEU A 332 6.28 -11.20 25.52
CA LEU A 332 5.28 -11.62 24.54
C LEU A 332 5.90 -11.77 23.15
N ALA A 333 6.77 -10.84 22.76
CA ALA A 333 7.56 -10.90 21.54
C ALA A 333 8.44 -12.16 21.46
N GLU A 334 9.17 -12.49 22.53
CA GLU A 334 10.02 -13.69 22.57
C GLU A 334 9.19 -14.99 22.45
N GLU A 335 8.03 -15.04 23.12
CA GLU A 335 7.10 -16.17 23.03
C GLU A 335 6.56 -16.33 21.60
N ALA A 336 6.11 -15.23 20.98
CA ALA A 336 5.60 -15.22 19.61
C ALA A 336 6.64 -15.74 18.60
N ILE A 337 7.89 -15.25 18.67
CA ILE A 337 8.98 -15.74 17.81
C ILE A 337 9.26 -17.23 18.03
N SER A 338 9.21 -17.68 19.28
CA SER A 338 9.40 -19.10 19.62
C SER A 338 8.28 -19.96 19.04
N THR A 339 7.03 -19.49 19.06
CA THR A 339 5.89 -20.16 18.45
C THR A 339 5.99 -20.21 16.93
N ILE A 340 6.41 -19.12 16.27
CA ILE A 340 6.66 -19.10 14.81
C ILE A 340 7.72 -20.14 14.45
N LEU A 341 8.88 -20.12 15.12
CA LEU A 341 9.98 -21.05 14.88
C LEU A 341 9.55 -22.51 15.08
N ALA A 342 8.80 -22.80 16.15
CA ALA A 342 8.31 -24.14 16.45
C ALA A 342 7.25 -24.65 15.46
N SER A 343 6.60 -23.75 14.72
CA SER A 343 5.55 -24.08 13.74
C SER A 343 6.10 -24.25 12.31
N THR A 344 7.40 -24.03 12.11
CA THR A 344 8.04 -24.15 10.79
C THR A 344 8.07 -25.58 10.25
N HIS A 345 8.06 -25.72 8.93
CA HIS A 345 8.18 -27.00 8.25
C HIS A 345 8.95 -26.91 6.91
N ALA A 346 9.57 -28.02 6.49
CA ALA A 346 10.55 -28.07 5.40
C ALA A 346 10.11 -27.54 4.00
N LYS A 347 8.81 -27.36 3.77
CA LYS A 347 8.27 -26.80 2.51
C LYS A 347 8.19 -25.27 2.49
N GLN A 348 8.63 -24.59 3.54
CA GLN A 348 8.53 -23.12 3.64
C GLN A 348 9.78 -22.41 3.12
N ALA A 349 9.61 -21.11 2.89
CA ALA A 349 10.69 -20.15 2.79
C ALA A 349 10.54 -19.06 3.86
N PHE A 350 11.63 -18.37 4.21
CA PHE A 350 11.61 -17.28 5.17
C PHE A 350 12.34 -16.02 4.69
N GLY A 351 11.96 -14.88 5.25
CA GLY A 351 12.61 -13.59 5.09
C GLY A 351 12.50 -12.75 6.36
N LEU A 352 13.48 -11.88 6.61
CA LEU A 352 13.58 -11.11 7.86
C LEU A 352 13.93 -9.66 7.57
N TYR A 353 13.41 -8.74 8.39
CA TYR A 353 13.80 -7.32 8.36
C TYR A 353 13.88 -6.75 9.78
N GLU A 354 14.89 -5.92 10.05
CA GLU A 354 14.98 -5.16 11.31
C GLU A 354 13.98 -3.99 11.30
N CYS A 355 13.41 -3.66 12.46
CA CYS A 355 12.40 -2.59 12.59
C CYS A 355 12.92 -1.31 13.27
N GLY A 356 14.22 -1.23 13.61
CA GLY A 356 14.85 -0.09 14.27
C GLY A 356 15.93 -0.49 15.29
N GLU A 357 16.68 0.47 15.84
CA GLU A 357 17.84 0.19 16.73
C GLU A 357 17.50 -0.59 18.00
N SER A 358 16.27 -0.46 18.50
CA SER A 358 15.80 -1.12 19.73
C SER A 358 15.20 -2.51 19.48
N SER A 359 15.22 -2.99 18.24
CA SER A 359 14.64 -4.27 17.84
C SER A 359 15.65 -5.40 17.94
N LEU A 360 15.16 -6.64 17.99
CA LEU A 360 16.01 -7.81 17.93
C LEU A 360 16.83 -7.76 16.64
N SER A 361 18.15 -7.97 16.71
CA SER A 361 18.90 -8.03 15.45
C SER A 361 18.42 -9.19 14.57
N VAL A 362 18.41 -9.00 13.25
CA VAL A 362 18.05 -10.06 12.31
C VAL A 362 19.01 -11.25 12.38
N TYR A 363 20.30 -11.04 12.73
CA TYR A 363 21.30 -12.11 12.60
C TYR A 363 21.07 -13.31 13.55
N PRO A 364 20.83 -13.14 14.86
CA PRO A 364 20.47 -14.27 15.72
C PRO A 364 19.21 -14.99 15.25
N LEU A 365 18.21 -14.24 14.78
CA LEU A 365 16.95 -14.82 14.30
C LEU A 365 17.16 -15.59 12.98
N GLU A 366 17.98 -15.07 12.07
CA GLU A 366 18.37 -15.71 10.82
C GLU A 366 19.07 -17.05 11.08
N VAL A 367 19.96 -17.12 12.06
CA VAL A 367 20.61 -18.38 12.46
C VAL A 367 19.56 -19.39 12.94
N LYS A 368 18.62 -18.97 13.79
CA LYS A 368 17.54 -19.84 14.27
C LYS A 368 16.68 -20.37 13.12
N PHE A 369 16.26 -19.51 12.18
CA PHE A 369 15.49 -19.94 11.01
C PHE A 369 16.27 -20.88 10.10
N LYS A 370 17.56 -20.61 9.83
CA LYS A 370 18.42 -21.51 9.04
C LYS A 370 18.55 -22.90 9.69
N GLN A 371 18.58 -22.98 11.01
CA GLN A 371 18.63 -24.26 11.74
C GLN A 371 17.35 -25.10 11.58
N THR A 372 16.20 -24.49 11.26
CA THR A 372 14.97 -25.23 10.93
C THR A 372 15.03 -25.91 9.55
N GLY A 373 16.02 -25.55 8.72
CA GLY A 373 16.24 -26.15 7.40
C GLY A 373 15.38 -25.57 6.27
N ILE A 374 14.59 -24.52 6.53
CA ILE A 374 13.78 -23.84 5.52
C ILE A 374 14.61 -22.84 4.71
N LYS A 375 14.19 -22.56 3.47
CA LYS A 375 14.98 -21.75 2.52
C LYS A 375 14.86 -20.26 2.81
N GLN A 376 15.97 -19.53 2.84
CA GLN A 376 15.95 -18.06 2.86
C GLN A 376 15.55 -17.53 1.48
N ALA A 377 14.53 -16.69 1.43
CA ALA A 377 13.99 -16.12 0.19
C ALA A 377 14.79 -14.92 -0.30
N PHE A 378 15.20 -14.04 0.61
CA PHE A 378 15.98 -12.84 0.34
C PHE A 378 16.97 -12.56 1.50
N PRO A 379 18.06 -11.81 1.25
CA PRO A 379 18.99 -11.40 2.31
C PRO A 379 18.27 -10.58 3.40
N SER A 380 18.55 -10.87 4.67
CA SER A 380 17.93 -10.16 5.79
C SER A 380 18.15 -8.65 5.69
N ILE A 381 17.09 -7.86 5.80
CA ILE A 381 17.15 -6.40 5.67
C ILE A 381 17.47 -5.79 7.03
N ARG A 382 18.38 -4.81 7.04
CA ARG A 382 18.77 -4.09 8.25
C ARG A 382 18.29 -2.65 8.17
N VAL A 383 17.49 -2.22 9.15
CA VAL A 383 16.98 -0.85 9.27
C VAL A 383 17.32 -0.36 10.68
N THR A 384 18.38 0.43 10.78
CA THR A 384 18.82 1.06 12.04
C THR A 384 18.62 2.56 12.06
N GLU A 385 18.35 3.16 10.91
CA GLU A 385 18.09 4.59 10.75
C GLU A 385 16.65 4.81 10.30
N ASN A 386 16.23 6.07 10.19
CA ASN A 386 14.92 6.40 9.65
C ASN A 386 14.81 5.84 8.20
N PRO A 387 13.78 5.04 7.88
CA PRO A 387 13.56 4.55 6.54
C PRO A 387 13.51 5.68 5.51
N THR A 388 14.07 5.41 4.34
CA THR A 388 14.01 6.28 3.16
C THR A 388 13.16 5.61 2.08
N GLU A 389 12.89 6.32 0.98
CA GLU A 389 12.24 5.71 -0.20
C GLU A 389 13.00 4.45 -0.69
N ASN A 390 14.33 4.49 -0.62
CA ASN A 390 15.18 3.34 -0.96
C ASN A 390 14.98 2.17 0.01
N THR A 391 14.74 2.44 1.30
CA THR A 391 14.43 1.40 2.29
C THR A 391 13.10 0.71 1.99
N TYR A 392 12.05 1.47 1.70
CA TYR A 392 10.75 0.88 1.34
C TYR A 392 10.82 0.13 0.01
N LYS A 393 11.59 0.65 -0.96
CA LYS A 393 11.81 -0.05 -2.22
C LYS A 393 12.54 -1.38 -2.03
N LEU A 394 13.56 -1.40 -1.17
CA LEU A 394 14.28 -2.61 -0.80
C LEU A 394 13.33 -3.67 -0.18
N CYS A 395 12.44 -3.24 0.71
CA CYS A 395 11.41 -4.09 1.31
C CYS A 395 10.43 -4.65 0.26
N GLU A 396 9.94 -3.81 -0.64
CA GLU A 396 9.06 -4.22 -1.75
C GLU A 396 9.76 -5.26 -2.66
N GLU A 397 11.00 -4.99 -3.08
CA GLU A 397 11.78 -5.92 -3.91
C GLU A 397 12.02 -7.27 -3.20
N ALA A 398 12.28 -7.26 -1.89
CA ALA A 398 12.41 -8.47 -1.09
C ALA A 398 11.10 -9.28 -1.01
N GLY A 399 9.96 -8.60 -0.86
CA GLY A 399 8.63 -9.22 -0.95
C GLY A 399 8.39 -9.88 -2.30
N THR A 400 8.76 -9.19 -3.39
CA THR A 400 8.68 -9.75 -4.75
C THR A 400 9.55 -10.99 -4.92
N ASP A 401 10.77 -11.00 -4.37
CA ASP A 401 11.65 -12.17 -4.39
C ASP A 401 11.03 -13.39 -3.67
N MET A 402 10.39 -13.17 -2.51
CA MET A 402 9.61 -14.20 -1.81
C MET A 402 8.49 -14.76 -2.69
N GLY A 403 7.68 -13.87 -3.27
CA GLY A 403 6.56 -14.23 -4.13
C GLY A 403 7.01 -15.03 -5.37
N GLN A 404 8.06 -14.57 -6.06
CA GLN A 404 8.64 -15.26 -7.21
C GLN A 404 9.21 -16.63 -6.84
N LEU A 405 9.87 -16.76 -5.69
CA LEU A 405 10.41 -18.03 -5.21
C LEU A 405 9.29 -19.07 -5.03
N LEU A 406 8.19 -18.67 -4.39
CA LEU A 406 7.05 -19.56 -4.11
C LEU A 406 6.22 -19.83 -5.37
N GLY A 407 6.08 -18.85 -6.26
CA GLY A 407 5.36 -18.96 -7.53
C GLY A 407 6.08 -19.78 -8.61
N LEU A 408 7.38 -20.03 -8.47
CA LEU A 408 8.23 -20.65 -9.51
C LEU A 408 7.66 -21.97 -10.05
N LYS A 409 7.19 -22.85 -9.15
CA LYS A 409 6.66 -24.17 -9.56
C LYS A 409 5.43 -24.02 -10.45
N LYS A 410 4.50 -23.13 -10.07
CA LYS A 410 3.28 -22.85 -10.82
C LYS A 410 3.60 -22.20 -12.17
N ALA A 411 4.52 -21.23 -12.19
CA ALA A 411 5.00 -20.61 -13.42
C ALA A 411 5.60 -21.65 -14.39
N VAL A 412 6.47 -22.55 -13.89
CA VAL A 412 7.06 -23.62 -14.71
C VAL A 412 6.02 -24.60 -15.24
N GLN A 413 4.99 -24.92 -14.46
CA GLN A 413 3.89 -25.77 -14.91
C GLN A 413 3.06 -25.09 -16.01
N GLN A 414 2.73 -23.80 -15.85
CA GLN A 414 2.01 -23.03 -16.86
C GLN A 414 2.81 -22.92 -18.17
N MET A 415 4.11 -22.62 -18.10
CA MET A 415 4.99 -22.58 -19.27
C MET A 415 5.00 -23.90 -20.05
N LYS A 416 4.97 -25.04 -19.33
CA LYS A 416 4.96 -26.38 -19.96
C LYS A 416 3.60 -26.82 -20.49
N SER A 417 2.51 -26.16 -20.10
CA SER A 417 1.15 -26.52 -20.54
C SER A 417 0.75 -25.96 -21.90
N LEU A 418 1.52 -25.01 -22.45
CA LEU A 418 1.21 -24.42 -23.75
C LEU A 418 1.53 -25.41 -24.88
N ASP A 419 0.69 -25.42 -25.91
CA ASP A 419 0.99 -26.12 -27.15
C ASP A 419 2.30 -25.60 -27.77
N ASN A 420 3.17 -26.52 -28.21
CA ASN A 420 4.51 -26.18 -28.67
C ASN A 420 4.50 -25.36 -29.96
N ASP A 421 3.53 -25.56 -30.85
CA ASP A 421 3.45 -24.82 -32.10
C ASP A 421 2.81 -23.46 -31.88
N LEU A 422 1.84 -23.35 -30.97
CA LEU A 422 1.35 -22.06 -30.49
C LEU A 422 2.47 -21.23 -29.84
N ASP A 423 3.29 -21.83 -28.98
CA ASP A 423 4.39 -21.11 -28.30
C ASP A 423 5.42 -20.56 -29.30
N LYS A 424 5.81 -21.40 -30.27
CA LYS A 424 6.70 -20.97 -31.36
C LYS A 424 6.08 -19.88 -32.21
N ALA A 425 4.78 -19.98 -32.52
CA ALA A 425 4.07 -18.97 -33.30
C ALA A 425 4.06 -17.61 -32.57
N LEU A 426 3.79 -17.61 -31.27
CA LEU A 426 3.91 -16.41 -30.43
C LEU A 426 5.34 -15.87 -30.42
N GLY A 427 6.34 -16.74 -30.41
CA GLY A 427 7.75 -16.37 -30.53
C GLY A 427 8.13 -15.70 -31.86
N ARG A 428 7.28 -15.76 -32.88
CA ARG A 428 7.50 -15.07 -34.17
C ARG A 428 7.05 -13.63 -34.18
N ILE A 429 6.37 -13.16 -33.14
CA ILE A 429 6.06 -11.74 -32.97
C ILE A 429 7.38 -10.99 -32.78
N SER A 430 7.74 -10.16 -33.75
CA SER A 430 8.95 -9.34 -33.71
C SER A 430 8.70 -8.04 -32.96
N GLY A 431 9.68 -7.63 -32.16
CA GLY A 431 9.71 -6.31 -31.52
C GLY A 431 11.13 -5.77 -31.48
N GLY A 432 11.28 -4.47 -31.24
CA GLY A 432 12.59 -3.89 -30.97
C GLY A 432 13.12 -4.33 -29.59
N LEU A 433 14.41 -4.11 -29.36
CA LEU A 433 15.01 -4.23 -28.03
C LEU A 433 15.22 -2.85 -27.43
N TYR A 434 14.70 -2.67 -26.23
CA TYR A 434 14.72 -1.40 -25.53
C TYR A 434 15.10 -1.59 -24.05
N ILE A 435 15.65 -0.56 -23.43
CA ILE A 435 15.76 -0.46 -21.97
C ILE A 435 14.92 0.73 -21.51
N ILE A 436 13.97 0.47 -20.62
CA ILE A 436 13.25 1.51 -19.91
C ILE A 436 14.03 1.84 -18.66
N THR A 437 14.26 3.12 -18.40
CA THR A 437 14.92 3.64 -17.21
C THR A 437 14.02 4.71 -16.58
N ALA A 438 13.93 4.71 -15.26
CA ALA A 438 13.10 5.66 -14.53
C ALA A 438 13.80 6.06 -13.23
N THR A 439 13.67 7.33 -12.86
CA THR A 439 14.12 7.90 -11.59
C THR A 439 13.01 8.76 -10.99
N LYS A 440 12.69 8.50 -9.72
CA LYS A 440 11.76 9.32 -8.94
C LYS A 440 12.33 9.47 -7.54
N GLY A 441 12.57 10.71 -7.11
CA GLY A 441 13.28 10.99 -5.85
C GLY A 441 14.68 10.39 -5.88
N GLU A 442 14.99 9.56 -4.89
CA GLU A 442 16.28 8.86 -4.78
C GLU A 442 16.28 7.46 -5.43
N VAL A 443 15.11 6.98 -5.87
CA VAL A 443 14.94 5.62 -6.40
C VAL A 443 15.12 5.65 -7.91
N SER A 444 16.00 4.78 -8.41
CA SER A 444 16.21 4.57 -9.85
C SER A 444 16.08 3.09 -10.22
N SER A 445 15.45 2.79 -11.36
CA SER A 445 15.32 1.42 -11.85
C SER A 445 15.40 1.32 -13.36
N ALA A 446 15.58 0.09 -13.84
CA ALA A 446 15.68 -0.23 -15.25
C ALA A 446 15.06 -1.59 -15.57
N MET A 447 14.54 -1.73 -16.79
CA MET A 447 13.97 -2.97 -17.31
C MET A 447 14.25 -3.13 -18.81
N LEU A 448 14.67 -4.33 -19.20
CA LEU A 448 14.66 -4.73 -20.60
C LEU A 448 13.22 -4.93 -21.09
N ALA A 449 12.86 -4.25 -22.18
CA ALA A 449 11.54 -4.29 -22.77
C ALA A 449 11.61 -4.68 -24.25
N SER A 450 10.62 -5.46 -24.70
CA SER A 450 10.42 -5.74 -26.13
C SER A 450 8.98 -5.61 -26.60
N TRP A 451 8.04 -5.32 -25.70
CA TRP A 451 6.61 -5.16 -25.99
C TRP A 451 6.25 -3.68 -25.99
N ILE A 452 6.70 -3.00 -27.05
CA ILE A 452 6.52 -1.55 -27.24
C ILE A 452 6.05 -1.30 -28.66
N SER A 453 5.03 -0.44 -28.80
CA SER A 453 4.50 0.01 -30.08
C SER A 453 4.14 1.49 -30.01
N GLN A 454 4.22 2.19 -31.15
CA GLN A 454 3.57 3.48 -31.28
C GLN A 454 2.05 3.28 -31.23
N ALA A 455 1.37 4.10 -30.41
CA ALA A 455 -0.06 4.00 -30.14
C ALA A 455 -0.86 5.18 -30.69
N SER A 456 -0.23 6.36 -30.87
CA SER A 456 -0.92 7.55 -31.38
C SER A 456 0.02 8.56 -32.02
N PHE A 457 -0.54 9.41 -32.89
CA PHE A 457 0.12 10.59 -33.45
C PHE A 457 -0.20 11.88 -32.69
N GLN A 458 -1.37 11.97 -32.04
CA GLN A 458 -1.81 13.12 -31.27
C GLN A 458 -2.47 12.68 -29.96
N PRO A 459 -1.80 12.83 -28.80
CA PRO A 459 -0.38 13.17 -28.64
C PRO A 459 0.53 12.07 -29.23
N LEU A 460 1.84 12.34 -29.36
CA LEU A 460 2.83 11.32 -29.73
C LEU A 460 2.87 10.27 -28.63
N GLY A 461 2.32 9.08 -28.87
CA GLY A 461 2.06 8.11 -27.81
C GLY A 461 2.62 6.73 -28.09
N LEU A 462 3.02 6.05 -27.02
CA LEU A 462 3.55 4.69 -27.01
C LEU A 462 2.69 3.81 -26.09
N SER A 463 2.50 2.56 -26.49
CA SER A 463 2.00 1.49 -25.63
C SER A 463 3.16 0.61 -25.18
N ILE A 464 3.25 0.36 -23.88
CA ILE A 464 4.33 -0.42 -23.26
C ILE A 464 3.71 -1.47 -22.35
N ALA A 465 4.17 -2.72 -22.43
CA ALA A 465 3.78 -3.74 -21.46
C ALA A 465 4.84 -3.91 -20.37
N VAL A 466 4.43 -3.84 -19.11
CA VAL A 466 5.31 -3.98 -17.92
C VAL A 466 4.74 -5.06 -17.02
N ALA A 467 5.52 -6.10 -16.71
CA ALA A 467 5.08 -7.15 -15.79
C ALA A 467 4.91 -6.59 -14.37
N LYS A 468 3.87 -7.05 -13.65
CA LYS A 468 3.49 -6.53 -12.32
C LYS A 468 4.56 -6.76 -11.24
N ASP A 469 5.41 -7.77 -11.42
CA ASP A 469 6.46 -8.17 -10.49
C ASP A 469 7.82 -7.52 -10.80
N ARG A 470 7.86 -6.50 -11.67
CA ARG A 470 9.09 -5.78 -12.01
C ARG A 470 9.26 -4.57 -11.11
N ALA A 471 10.45 -4.40 -10.53
CA ALA A 471 10.76 -3.28 -9.66
C ALA A 471 10.48 -1.90 -10.29
N ILE A 472 10.64 -1.75 -11.61
CA ILE A 472 10.36 -0.48 -12.31
C ILE A 472 8.87 -0.11 -12.31
N GLU A 473 7.96 -1.07 -12.10
CA GLU A 473 6.51 -0.84 -12.13
C GLU A 473 6.08 0.26 -11.14
N ALA A 474 6.70 0.29 -9.95
CA ALA A 474 6.44 1.32 -8.94
C ALA A 474 6.93 2.73 -9.33
N LEU A 475 7.67 2.87 -10.43
CA LEU A 475 8.16 4.14 -10.99
C LEU A 475 7.45 4.50 -12.31
N MET A 476 6.41 3.76 -12.67
CA MET A 476 5.65 3.95 -13.91
C MET A 476 4.15 4.06 -13.62
N GLN A 477 3.80 4.80 -12.57
CA GLN A 477 2.42 5.18 -12.25
C GLN A 477 1.96 6.34 -13.14
N VAL A 478 0.67 6.67 -13.12
CA VAL A 478 0.15 7.83 -13.87
C VAL A 478 0.90 9.09 -13.45
N ASN A 479 1.26 9.94 -14.42
CA ASN A 479 2.10 11.14 -14.29
C ASN A 479 3.60 10.90 -14.06
N ASP A 480 4.05 9.67 -13.80
CA ASP A 480 5.47 9.37 -13.70
C ASP A 480 6.18 9.51 -15.05
N SER A 481 7.44 9.89 -14.99
CA SER A 481 8.31 10.07 -16.16
C SER A 481 9.37 8.98 -16.24
N PHE A 482 9.73 8.61 -17.46
CA PHE A 482 10.76 7.62 -17.73
C PHE A 482 11.47 7.93 -19.05
N VAL A 483 12.56 7.21 -19.32
CA VAL A 483 13.28 7.25 -20.60
C VAL A 483 13.20 5.88 -21.26
N LEU A 484 12.80 5.88 -22.53
CA LEU A 484 12.89 4.71 -23.39
C LEU A 484 14.19 4.77 -24.19
N ASN A 485 15.12 3.85 -23.93
CA ASN A 485 16.39 3.74 -24.64
C ASN A 485 16.29 2.66 -25.72
N VAL A 486 16.52 3.02 -26.98
CA VAL A 486 16.51 2.11 -28.13
C VAL A 486 17.90 1.50 -28.30
N LEU A 487 18.00 0.17 -28.27
CA LEU A 487 19.30 -0.49 -28.38
C LEU A 487 19.79 -0.57 -29.83
N ALA A 488 21.10 -0.44 -30.02
CA ALA A 488 21.77 -0.52 -31.32
C ALA A 488 21.96 -1.97 -31.79
N GLU A 489 21.63 -2.30 -33.04
CA GLU A 489 21.75 -3.67 -33.60
C GLU A 489 23.18 -4.22 -33.53
N ASN A 490 24.18 -3.37 -33.69
CA ASN A 490 25.58 -3.76 -33.68
C ASN A 490 26.20 -3.92 -32.27
N ASN A 491 25.51 -3.51 -31.18
CA ASN A 491 26.07 -3.51 -29.82
C ASN A 491 25.08 -3.81 -28.68
N TYR A 492 23.84 -4.20 -28.96
CA TYR A 492 22.81 -4.41 -27.92
C TYR A 492 23.15 -5.49 -26.88
N GLN A 493 23.99 -6.47 -27.21
CA GLN A 493 24.20 -7.66 -26.37
C GLN A 493 24.74 -7.34 -24.98
N LYS A 494 25.57 -6.30 -24.85
CA LYS A 494 26.14 -5.86 -23.56
C LYS A 494 25.04 -5.40 -22.61
N LEU A 495 24.25 -4.40 -23.03
CA LEU A 495 23.15 -3.86 -22.24
C LEU A 495 22.06 -4.91 -22.00
N MET A 496 21.72 -5.70 -23.03
CA MET A 496 20.73 -6.77 -22.91
C MET A 496 21.14 -7.77 -21.82
N ARG A 497 22.36 -8.31 -21.83
CA ARG A 497 22.83 -9.26 -20.79
C ARG A 497 22.84 -8.64 -19.41
N HIS A 498 23.23 -7.37 -19.31
CA HIS A 498 23.27 -6.66 -18.02
C HIS A 498 21.87 -6.52 -17.41
N PHE A 499 20.87 -6.10 -18.18
CA PHE A 499 19.50 -5.88 -17.67
C PHE A 499 18.62 -7.14 -17.68
N LEU A 500 19.09 -8.26 -18.26
CA LEU A 500 18.44 -9.58 -18.13
C LEU A 500 18.75 -10.27 -16.79
N LYS A 501 19.88 -9.95 -16.15
CA LYS A 501 20.27 -10.60 -14.89
C LYS A 501 19.32 -10.20 -13.77
N ARG A 502 19.13 -11.09 -12.79
CA ARG A 502 18.43 -10.74 -11.55
C ARG A 502 19.35 -9.89 -10.68
N PHE A 503 18.83 -8.76 -10.21
CA PHE A 503 19.49 -7.91 -9.22
C PHE A 503 18.95 -8.27 -7.85
N ALA A 504 19.83 -8.33 -6.85
CA ALA A 504 19.38 -8.44 -5.47
C ALA A 504 18.61 -7.17 -5.08
N PRO A 505 17.68 -7.25 -4.11
CA PRO A 505 16.98 -6.08 -3.59
C PRO A 505 17.97 -4.97 -3.19
N GLY A 506 17.69 -3.73 -3.62
CA GLY A 506 18.51 -2.55 -3.35
C GLY A 506 19.83 -2.44 -4.13
N ALA A 507 20.16 -3.38 -5.02
CA ALA A 507 21.39 -3.30 -5.83
C ALA A 507 21.30 -2.19 -6.90
N ASP A 508 22.41 -1.49 -7.13
CA ASP A 508 22.50 -0.50 -8.22
C ASP A 508 22.39 -1.20 -9.59
N ARG A 509 21.29 -0.93 -10.29
CA ARG A 509 20.99 -1.50 -11.60
C ARG A 509 21.86 -0.91 -12.71
N PHE A 510 22.51 0.21 -12.49
CA PHE A 510 23.33 0.93 -13.47
C PHE A 510 24.83 0.74 -13.24
N GLU A 511 25.24 -0.03 -12.22
CA GLU A 511 26.65 -0.29 -11.95
C GLU A 511 27.37 -0.83 -13.21
N GLY A 512 28.39 -0.10 -13.66
CA GLY A 512 29.17 -0.45 -14.87
C GLY A 512 28.48 -0.13 -16.20
N VAL A 513 27.38 0.62 -16.19
CA VAL A 513 26.69 1.15 -17.39
C VAL A 513 26.89 2.65 -17.45
N GLU A 514 27.38 3.14 -18.59
CA GLU A 514 27.54 4.58 -18.81
C GLU A 514 26.18 5.24 -19.09
N THR A 515 25.91 6.34 -18.38
CA THR A 515 24.64 7.05 -18.45
C THR A 515 24.83 8.56 -18.57
N GLN A 516 23.82 9.24 -19.11
CA GLN A 516 23.63 10.68 -19.06
C GLN A 516 22.27 10.97 -18.42
N SER A 517 22.07 12.17 -17.87
CA SER A 517 20.76 12.56 -17.32
C SER A 517 19.86 13.17 -18.39
N ALA A 518 18.64 12.66 -18.50
CA ALA A 518 17.56 13.27 -19.28
C ALA A 518 17.02 14.54 -18.60
N SER A 519 16.19 15.30 -19.31
CA SER A 519 15.54 16.49 -18.73
C SER A 519 14.56 16.15 -17.60
N ASN A 520 13.92 14.97 -17.69
CA ASN A 520 13.10 14.40 -16.62
C ASN A 520 13.90 13.72 -15.49
N GLY A 521 15.25 13.81 -15.51
CA GLY A 521 16.15 13.25 -14.49
C GLY A 521 16.47 11.76 -14.64
N SER A 522 15.74 11.02 -15.48
CA SER A 522 15.97 9.58 -15.66
C SER A 522 17.22 9.29 -16.51
N PRO A 523 17.89 8.12 -16.34
CA PRO A 523 19.12 7.82 -17.06
C PRO A 523 18.92 7.53 -18.55
N ILE A 524 19.65 8.23 -19.42
CA ILE A 524 19.86 7.89 -20.83
C ILE A 524 21.09 6.99 -20.91
N LEU A 525 20.98 5.85 -21.59
CA LEU A 525 22.11 4.94 -21.80
C LEU A 525 22.96 5.42 -22.98
N THR A 526 24.26 5.64 -22.79
CA THR A 526 25.13 6.19 -23.85
C THR A 526 25.31 5.23 -25.03
N ASP A 527 25.24 3.93 -24.77
CA ASP A 527 25.31 2.85 -25.78
C ASP A 527 23.98 2.70 -26.59
N ALA A 528 22.95 3.52 -26.32
CA ALA A 528 21.67 3.49 -27.05
C ALA A 528 21.72 4.33 -28.35
N VAL A 529 21.08 3.82 -29.41
CA VAL A 529 21.02 4.51 -30.72
C VAL A 529 20.03 5.68 -30.72
N ALA A 530 19.01 5.62 -29.85
CA ALA A 530 18.06 6.69 -29.65
C ALA A 530 17.49 6.64 -28.23
N TYR A 531 16.96 7.76 -27.77
CA TYR A 531 16.16 7.82 -26.54
C TYR A 531 14.90 8.67 -26.72
N LEU A 532 13.87 8.37 -25.95
CA LEU A 532 12.63 9.13 -25.84
C LEU A 532 12.32 9.41 -24.37
N GLU A 533 12.09 10.67 -24.02
CA GLU A 533 11.59 11.10 -22.71
C GLU A 533 10.06 11.03 -22.73
N CYS A 534 9.51 10.22 -21.82
CA CYS A 534 8.10 9.85 -21.82
C CYS A 534 7.45 10.17 -20.46
N GLN A 535 6.16 10.47 -20.49
CA GLN A 535 5.30 10.59 -19.31
C GLN A 535 4.12 9.62 -19.42
N VAL A 536 3.84 8.89 -18.35
CA VAL A 536 2.69 7.96 -18.28
C VAL A 536 1.39 8.75 -18.23
N ALA A 537 0.50 8.49 -19.20
CA ALA A 537 -0.81 9.13 -19.28
C ALA A 537 -1.93 8.22 -18.75
N SER A 538 -1.86 6.91 -18.98
CA SER A 538 -2.83 5.96 -18.43
C SER A 538 -2.29 4.54 -18.34
N ARG A 539 -2.99 3.69 -17.58
CA ARG A 539 -2.62 2.29 -17.32
C ARG A 539 -3.86 1.40 -17.45
N MET A 540 -3.67 0.20 -17.97
CA MET A 540 -4.70 -0.83 -18.07
C MET A 540 -4.18 -2.13 -17.45
N GLU A 541 -4.95 -2.68 -16.51
CA GLU A 541 -4.60 -3.93 -15.83
C GLU A 541 -4.89 -5.13 -16.73
N LEU A 542 -3.90 -6.00 -16.90
CA LEU A 542 -4.06 -7.37 -17.43
C LEU A 542 -3.78 -8.39 -16.32
N SER A 543 -3.77 -9.68 -16.65
CA SER A 543 -3.53 -10.75 -15.67
C SER A 543 -2.19 -10.60 -14.93
N ASP A 544 -1.10 -10.45 -15.67
CA ASP A 544 0.29 -10.48 -15.18
C ASP A 544 1.10 -9.24 -15.61
N HIS A 545 0.52 -8.37 -16.44
CA HIS A 545 1.13 -7.15 -16.94
C HIS A 545 0.21 -5.95 -16.76
N TRP A 546 0.82 -4.77 -16.77
CA TRP A 546 0.17 -3.49 -17.06
C TRP A 546 0.43 -3.13 -18.52
N ILE A 547 -0.59 -2.67 -19.23
CA ILE A 547 -0.41 -1.91 -20.47
C ILE A 547 -0.39 -0.43 -20.09
N ILE A 548 0.73 0.22 -20.36
CA ILE A 548 0.98 1.62 -20.05
C ILE A 548 0.89 2.40 -21.37
N TYR A 549 0.03 3.41 -21.40
CA TYR A 549 0.02 4.42 -22.45
C TYR A 549 0.81 5.63 -21.96
N ALA A 550 1.85 5.99 -22.69
CA ALA A 550 2.73 7.10 -22.37
C ALA A 550 2.83 8.07 -23.53
N THR A 551 2.94 9.35 -23.23
CA THR A 551 3.20 10.40 -24.22
C THR A 551 4.68 10.73 -24.28
N VAL A 552 5.17 11.10 -25.46
CA VAL A 552 6.58 11.43 -25.70
C VAL A 552 6.72 12.93 -25.83
N GLU A 553 7.61 13.51 -25.02
CA GLU A 553 7.86 14.95 -24.99
C GLU A 553 9.09 15.34 -25.80
N THR A 554 10.17 14.57 -25.63
CA THR A 554 11.48 14.83 -26.24
C THR A 554 12.10 13.53 -26.72
N GLY A 555 12.93 13.59 -27.76
CA GLY A 555 13.69 12.43 -28.21
C GLY A 555 14.85 12.80 -29.11
N ARG A 556 15.86 11.93 -29.17
CA ARG A 556 17.04 12.12 -30.03
C ARG A 556 17.53 10.80 -30.59
N VAL A 557 18.05 10.85 -31.82
CA VAL A 557 18.84 9.78 -32.42
C VAL A 557 20.31 10.15 -32.28
N SER A 558 21.09 9.25 -31.67
CA SER A 558 22.53 9.40 -31.43
C SER A 558 23.33 9.15 -32.71
N ASP A 559 22.94 8.13 -33.49
CA ASP A 559 23.57 7.76 -34.75
C ASP A 559 22.49 7.34 -35.77
N PRO A 560 22.24 8.12 -36.84
CA PRO A 560 21.19 7.83 -37.81
C PRO A 560 21.52 6.67 -38.75
N ASP A 561 22.79 6.23 -38.82
CA ASP A 561 23.24 5.17 -39.72
C ASP A 561 23.15 3.78 -39.07
N ILE A 562 22.95 3.72 -37.75
CA ILE A 562 22.81 2.47 -36.99
C ILE A 562 21.33 2.07 -36.88
N LEU A 563 21.04 0.82 -37.23
CA LEU A 563 19.69 0.27 -37.09
C LEU A 563 19.36 -0.10 -35.62
N PRO A 564 18.09 0.04 -35.20
CA PRO A 564 17.61 -0.51 -33.94
C PRO A 564 17.72 -2.04 -33.89
N ALA A 565 18.11 -2.56 -32.73
CA ALA A 565 18.15 -3.99 -32.49
C ALA A 565 16.75 -4.61 -32.47
N VAL A 566 16.61 -5.78 -33.09
CA VAL A 566 15.37 -6.56 -33.13
C VAL A 566 15.47 -7.78 -32.20
N HIS A 567 14.42 -8.01 -31.42
CA HIS A 567 14.31 -9.18 -30.56
C HIS A 567 13.79 -10.38 -31.36
N HIS A 568 14.64 -11.38 -31.56
CA HIS A 568 14.25 -12.65 -32.17
C HIS A 568 14.05 -13.73 -31.10
N ARG A 569 12.79 -14.07 -30.83
CA ARG A 569 12.42 -15.10 -29.85
C ARG A 569 12.19 -16.45 -30.52
N LYS A 570 12.40 -17.53 -29.76
CA LYS A 570 12.05 -18.90 -30.19
C LYS A 570 10.68 -19.33 -29.68
N VAL A 571 10.23 -18.74 -28.58
CA VAL A 571 9.01 -19.03 -27.82
C VAL A 571 8.43 -17.73 -27.29
N GLY A 572 7.12 -17.67 -27.10
CA GLY A 572 6.39 -16.45 -26.80
C GLY A 572 5.97 -16.30 -25.34
N ASN A 573 5.89 -17.39 -24.59
CA ASN A 573 5.35 -17.40 -23.22
C ASN A 573 6.37 -17.08 -22.09
N HIS A 574 7.67 -16.93 -22.39
CA HIS A 574 8.70 -16.48 -21.43
C HIS A 574 9.92 -15.84 -22.11
N TYR A 575 10.71 -15.06 -21.34
CA TYR A 575 11.98 -14.47 -21.78
C TYR A 575 13.16 -15.43 -21.59
#